data_AF-Q207S0-F1
#
_entry.id   AF-Q207S0-F1
#
_cell.length_a   1.000
_cell.length_b   1.000
_cell.length_c   1.000
_cell.angle_alpha   90.00
_cell.angle_beta   90.00
_cell.angle_gamma   90.00
#
_symmetry.space_group_name_H-M   'P 1'
#
loop_
_entity.id
_entity.type
_entity.pdbx_description
1 polymer ?
#
loop_
_entity_poly.entity_id
_entity_poly.type
_entity_poly.pdbx_seq_one_letter_code
_entity_poly.pdbx_strand_id
1 'polypeptide(L)'
;YHSRRRRVYLPMDICMLHGTSQEDFIRGSWKQNVRDVVYDIASQAHVHLQHARSFNKNVPDAAMPAFLQTVAIDDYLERVRKVDFDVFHPSLQRRNPLMPIQLYFRSWKKKY
;
A
#
# COMPACT_ATOMS: atom_id res chain seq x y z
N TYR A 1 -4.39 -13.04 -0.75
CA TYR A 1 -5.44 -13.58 0.14
C TYR A 1 -6.85 -13.34 -0.41
N HIS A 2 -7.26 -12.08 -0.65
CA HIS A 2 -8.61 -11.74 -1.13
C HIS A 2 -8.96 -12.36 -2.49
N SER A 3 -8.05 -12.32 -3.47
CA SER A 3 -8.21 -13.00 -4.76
C SER A 3 -8.54 -14.50 -4.63
N ARG A 4 -7.85 -15.20 -3.71
CA ARG A 4 -8.08 -16.65 -3.45
C ARG A 4 -9.47 -16.92 -2.88
N ARG A 5 -10.10 -15.94 -2.26
CA ARG A 5 -11.49 -15.99 -1.76
C ARG A 5 -12.49 -15.40 -2.75
N ARG A 6 -12.06 -15.11 -3.99
CA ARG A 6 -12.86 -14.47 -5.03
C ARG A 6 -13.50 -13.15 -4.59
N ARG A 7 -12.78 -12.38 -3.75
CA ARG A 7 -13.21 -11.05 -3.29
C ARG A 7 -12.29 -10.00 -3.88
N VAL A 8 -12.86 -9.06 -4.62
CA VAL A 8 -12.15 -7.94 -5.26
C VAL A 8 -12.82 -6.64 -4.85
N TYR A 9 -12.04 -5.71 -4.29
CA TYR A 9 -12.51 -4.42 -3.78
C TYR A 9 -11.98 -3.25 -4.63
N LEU A 10 -11.61 -3.53 -5.88
CA LEU A 10 -11.00 -2.55 -6.76
C LEU A 10 -12.09 -1.68 -7.42
N PRO A 11 -11.87 -0.37 -7.54
CA PRO A 11 -12.75 0.51 -8.31
C PRO A 11 -12.87 0.04 -9.76
N MET A 12 -14.11 -0.10 -10.24
CA MET A 12 -14.37 -0.66 -11.58
C MET A 12 -13.95 0.28 -12.71
N ASP A 13 -14.04 1.58 -12.48
CA ASP A 13 -13.58 2.65 -13.35
C ASP A 13 -12.08 2.55 -13.65
N ILE A 14 -11.23 2.34 -12.63
CA ILE A 14 -9.78 2.17 -12.82
C ILE A 14 -9.48 0.86 -13.57
N CYS A 15 -10.18 -0.23 -13.24
CA CYS A 15 -10.04 -1.50 -13.97
C CYS A 15 -10.38 -1.33 -15.46
N MET A 16 -11.48 -0.64 -15.77
CA MET A 16 -11.91 -0.37 -17.15
C MET A 16 -10.93 0.50 -17.91
N LEU A 17 -10.35 1.53 -17.27
CA LEU A 17 -9.35 2.42 -17.87
C LEU A 17 -8.18 1.64 -18.47
N HIS A 18 -7.74 0.58 -17.79
CA HIS A 18 -6.63 -0.28 -18.22
C HIS A 18 -7.06 -1.55 -18.96
N GLY A 19 -8.36 -1.70 -19.25
CA GLY A 19 -8.89 -2.90 -19.93
C GLY A 19 -8.73 -4.19 -19.13
N THR A 20 -8.71 -4.09 -17.79
CA THR A 20 -8.53 -5.23 -16.88
C THR A 20 -9.86 -5.64 -16.27
N SER A 21 -10.10 -6.96 -16.14
CA SER A 21 -11.29 -7.49 -15.45
C SER A 21 -10.98 -7.84 -13.99
N GLN A 22 -12.00 -7.88 -13.13
CA GLN A 22 -11.82 -8.39 -11.76
C GLN A 22 -11.35 -9.85 -11.74
N GLU A 23 -11.71 -10.64 -12.75
CA GLU A 23 -11.27 -12.04 -12.89
C GLU A 23 -9.76 -12.15 -13.11
N ASP A 24 -9.11 -11.19 -13.78
CA ASP A 24 -7.65 -11.15 -13.91
C ASP A 24 -6.97 -11.07 -12.54
N PHE A 25 -7.55 -10.34 -11.58
CA PHE A 25 -7.07 -10.28 -10.19
C PHE A 25 -7.39 -11.53 -9.39
N ILE A 26 -8.51 -12.20 -9.65
CA ILE A 26 -8.88 -13.47 -9.01
C ILE A 26 -7.89 -14.57 -9.43
N ARG A 27 -7.52 -14.60 -10.72
CA ARG A 27 -6.56 -15.54 -11.29
C ARG A 27 -5.11 -15.25 -10.92
N GLY A 28 -4.84 -14.08 -10.33
CA GLY A 28 -3.47 -13.66 -10.02
C GLY A 28 -2.65 -13.38 -11.28
N SER A 29 -3.26 -12.73 -12.28
CA SER A 29 -2.61 -12.43 -13.55
C SER A 29 -1.46 -11.44 -13.38
N TRP A 30 -0.36 -11.69 -14.11
CA TRP A 30 0.86 -10.84 -14.10
C TRP A 30 0.94 -9.93 -15.32
N LYS A 31 -0.20 -9.68 -15.99
CA LYS A 31 -0.27 -8.79 -17.15
C LYS A 31 0.09 -7.36 -16.78
N GLN A 32 0.64 -6.61 -17.74
CA GLN A 32 0.97 -5.19 -17.55
C GLN A 32 -0.24 -4.38 -17.07
N ASN A 33 -1.40 -4.59 -17.69
CA ASN A 33 -2.65 -3.90 -17.36
C ASN A 33 -3.08 -4.06 -15.89
N VAL A 34 -2.75 -5.20 -15.26
CA VAL A 34 -3.02 -5.44 -13.84
C VAL A 34 -2.06 -4.60 -12.98
N ARG A 35 -0.79 -4.53 -13.37
CA ARG A 35 0.22 -3.70 -12.71
C ARG A 35 -0.10 -2.22 -12.84
N ASP A 36 -0.63 -1.78 -13.98
CA ASP A 36 -1.03 -0.38 -14.21
C ASP A 36 -2.19 0.03 -13.28
N VAL A 37 -3.19 -0.84 -13.08
CA VAL A 37 -4.24 -0.62 -12.06
C VAL A 37 -3.66 -0.53 -10.65
N VAL A 38 -2.73 -1.43 -10.30
CA VAL A 38 -2.06 -1.41 -8.99
C VAL A 38 -1.22 -0.14 -8.82
N TYR A 39 -0.55 0.32 -9.89
CA TYR A 39 0.22 1.54 -9.94
C TYR A 39 -0.64 2.77 -9.63
N ASP A 40 -1.78 2.92 -10.30
CA ASP A 40 -2.67 4.06 -10.08
C ASP A 40 -3.17 4.12 -8.63
N ILE A 41 -3.61 2.98 -8.09
CA ILE A 41 -4.11 2.89 -6.72
C ILE A 41 -2.99 3.15 -5.71
N ALA A 42 -1.81 2.54 -5.91
CA ALA A 42 -0.66 2.75 -5.02
C ALA A 42 -0.18 4.20 -5.05
N SER A 43 -0.21 4.84 -6.22
CA SER A 43 0.14 6.25 -6.39
C SER A 43 -0.82 7.16 -5.63
N GLN A 44 -2.13 6.94 -5.76
CA GLN A 44 -3.13 7.68 -4.98
C GLN A 44 -2.96 7.47 -3.47
N ALA A 45 -2.73 6.22 -3.03
CA ALA A 45 -2.46 5.93 -1.62
C ALA A 45 -1.21 6.66 -1.11
N HIS A 46 -0.14 6.72 -1.91
CA HIS A 46 1.07 7.46 -1.56
C HIS A 46 0.81 8.97 -1.43
N VAL A 47 0.08 9.56 -2.38
CA VAL A 47 -0.30 10.99 -2.34
C VAL A 47 -1.10 11.30 -1.07
N HIS A 48 -2.10 10.48 -0.75
CA HIS A 48 -2.87 10.65 0.49
C HIS A 48 -2.02 10.54 1.74
N LEU A 49 -1.06 9.62 1.77
CA LEU A 49 -0.14 9.44 2.88
C LEU A 49 0.79 10.66 3.06
N GLN A 50 1.32 11.22 1.97
CA GLN A 50 2.12 12.44 2.01
C GLN A 50 1.30 13.65 2.46
N HIS A 51 0.07 13.77 1.96
CA HIS A 51 -0.86 14.81 2.39
C HIS A 51 -1.17 14.68 3.90
N ALA A 52 -1.45 13.47 4.41
CA ALA A 52 -1.64 13.23 5.84
C ALA A 52 -0.42 13.62 6.69
N ARG A 53 0.80 13.35 6.19
CA ARG A 53 2.06 13.76 6.85
C ARG A 53 2.26 15.28 6.88
N SER A 54 1.73 16.01 5.90
CA SER A 54 1.80 17.48 5.89
C SER A 54 1.11 18.11 7.11
N PHE A 55 0.12 17.43 7.69
CA PHE A 55 -0.60 17.87 8.89
C PHE A 55 0.07 17.49 10.20
N ASN A 56 1.26 16.87 10.20
CA ASN A 56 1.93 16.38 11.41
C ASN A 56 2.07 17.46 12.50
N LYS A 57 2.34 18.72 12.11
CA LYS A 57 2.44 19.85 13.05
C LYS A 57 1.13 20.17 13.80
N ASN A 58 -0.01 19.75 13.26
CA ASN A 58 -1.34 19.97 13.82
C ASN A 58 -1.83 18.78 14.66
N VAL A 59 -1.05 17.70 14.76
CA VAL A 59 -1.42 16.50 15.52
C VAL A 59 -0.95 16.62 16.97
N PRO A 60 -1.85 16.50 17.96
CA PRO A 60 -1.46 16.46 19.37
C PRO A 60 -0.53 15.28 19.66
N ASP A 61 0.46 15.48 20.53
CA ASP A 61 1.42 14.43 20.91
C ASP A 61 0.74 13.14 21.41
N ALA A 62 -0.37 13.27 22.14
CA ALA A 62 -1.15 12.14 22.64
C ALA A 62 -1.81 11.30 21.53
N ALA A 63 -2.07 11.90 20.36
CA ALA A 63 -2.65 11.23 19.20
C ALA A 63 -1.59 10.59 18.28
N MET A 64 -0.31 10.93 18.45
CA MET A 64 0.82 10.44 17.64
C MET A 64 0.86 8.90 17.49
N PRO A 65 0.61 8.09 18.54
CA PRO A 65 0.63 6.64 18.42
C PRO A 65 -0.40 6.07 17.43
N ALA A 66 -1.54 6.75 17.25
CA ALA A 66 -2.59 6.31 16.32
C ALA A 66 -2.11 6.35 14.86
N PHE A 67 -1.10 7.16 14.55
CA PHE A 67 -0.55 7.29 13.21
C PHE A 67 0.61 6.34 12.92
N LEU A 68 1.13 5.59 13.90
CA LEU A 68 2.25 4.65 13.67
C LEU A 68 1.96 3.60 12.58
N GLN A 69 0.68 3.30 12.33
CA GLN A 69 0.25 2.44 11.23
C GLN A 69 0.66 2.96 9.84
N THR A 70 0.82 4.27 9.64
CA THR A 70 1.26 4.85 8.36
C THR A 70 2.67 4.40 7.99
N VAL A 71 3.51 4.06 8.96
CA VAL A 71 4.86 3.52 8.72
C VAL A 71 4.78 2.18 8.00
N ALA A 72 3.83 1.32 8.37
CA ALA A 72 3.62 0.04 7.70
C ALA A 72 3.05 0.20 6.30
N ILE A 73 2.19 1.20 6.10
CA ILE A 73 1.64 1.55 4.78
C ILE A 73 2.77 2.04 3.86
N ASP A 74 3.62 2.93 4.35
CA ASP A 74 4.78 3.47 3.63
C ASP A 74 5.78 2.37 3.24
N ASP A 75 6.13 1.45 4.16
CA ASP A 75 6.97 0.28 3.84
C ASP A 75 6.32 -0.60 2.77
N TYR A 76 5.02 -0.86 2.86
CA TYR A 76 4.32 -1.69 1.89
C TYR A 76 4.29 -1.06 0.50
N LEU A 77 3.96 0.24 0.39
CA LEU A 77 3.96 0.97 -0.88
C LEU A 77 5.34 0.97 -1.53
N GLU A 78 6.41 1.19 -0.75
CA GLU A 78 7.78 1.10 -1.26
C GLU A 78 8.15 -0.30 -1.77
N ARG A 79 7.65 -1.34 -1.11
CA ARG A 79 7.90 -2.72 -1.54
C ARG A 79 7.12 -3.07 -2.80
N VAL A 80 5.88 -2.62 -2.94
CA VAL A 80 5.08 -2.77 -4.17
C VAL A 80 5.78 -2.06 -5.32
N ARG A 81 6.30 -0.84 -5.10
CA ARG A 81 7.09 -0.10 -6.10
C ARG A 81 8.35 -0.86 -6.54
N LYS A 82 9.07 -1.49 -5.60
CA LYS A 82 10.29 -2.27 -5.89
C LYS A 82 10.06 -3.53 -6.72
N VAL A 83 8.86 -4.09 -6.68
CA VAL A 83 8.47 -5.25 -7.50
C VAL A 83 7.69 -4.86 -8.74
N ASP A 84 7.82 -3.58 -9.15
CA ASP A 84 7.18 -3.04 -10.35
C ASP A 84 5.66 -3.30 -10.34
N PHE A 85 5.06 -3.01 -9.18
CA PHE A 85 3.61 -3.09 -8.94
C PHE A 85 2.99 -4.48 -9.16
N ASP A 86 3.81 -5.54 -9.18
CA ASP A 86 3.32 -6.91 -9.08
C ASP A 86 2.84 -7.22 -7.64
N VAL A 87 1.55 -7.02 -7.41
CA VAL A 87 0.88 -7.29 -6.13
C VAL A 87 0.88 -8.77 -5.73
N PHE A 88 1.13 -9.69 -6.68
CA PHE A 88 1.18 -11.12 -6.44
C PHE A 88 2.59 -11.63 -6.15
N HIS A 89 3.60 -10.77 -6.25
CA HIS A 89 4.99 -11.14 -6.05
C HIS A 89 5.22 -11.78 -4.66
N PRO A 90 5.89 -12.96 -4.56
CA PRO A 90 6.07 -13.68 -3.29
C PRO A 90 6.76 -12.86 -2.20
N SER A 91 7.61 -11.91 -2.58
CA SER A 91 8.30 -11.04 -1.61
C SER A 91 7.30 -10.21 -0.80
N LEU A 92 6.16 -9.78 -1.36
CA LEU A 92 5.16 -8.96 -0.66
C LEU A 92 4.41 -9.72 0.43
N GLN A 93 4.41 -11.05 0.38
CA GLN A 93 3.75 -11.90 1.38
C GLN A 93 4.58 -12.00 2.67
N ARG A 94 5.89 -11.75 2.59
CA ARG A 94 6.78 -11.79 3.76
C ARG A 94 6.71 -10.48 4.52
N ARG A 95 6.55 -10.52 5.83
CA ARG A 95 6.66 -9.31 6.66
C ARG A 95 8.11 -8.85 6.72
N ASN A 96 8.34 -7.53 6.70
CA ASN A 96 9.69 -6.99 6.89
C ASN A 96 10.11 -7.23 8.37
N PRO A 97 11.20 -7.97 8.63
CA PRO A 97 11.63 -8.32 9.99
C PRO A 97 12.13 -7.10 10.78
N LEU A 98 12.56 -6.03 10.09
CA LEU A 98 13.03 -4.79 10.69
C LEU A 98 11.88 -3.85 11.09
N MET A 99 10.62 -4.20 10.80
CA MET A 99 9.46 -3.36 11.08
C MET A 99 9.32 -2.93 12.56
N PRO A 100 9.48 -3.81 13.56
CA PRO A 100 9.39 -3.40 14.96
C PRO A 100 10.45 -2.36 15.34
N ILE A 101 11.66 -2.52 14.81
CA ILE A 101 12.79 -1.61 15.03
C ILE A 101 12.49 -0.25 14.37
N GLN A 102 12.02 -0.26 13.12
CA GLN A 102 11.63 0.96 12.41
C GLN A 102 10.49 1.71 13.12
N LEU A 103 9.47 0.99 13.60
CA LEU A 103 8.36 1.55 14.37
C LEU A 103 8.84 2.18 15.68
N TYR A 104 9.74 1.50 16.40
CA TYR A 104 10.33 2.03 17.63
C TYR A 104 11.09 3.34 17.38
N PHE A 105 11.98 3.37 16.38
CA PHE A 105 12.73 4.58 16.04
C PHE A 105 11.84 5.72 15.56
N ARG A 106 10.78 5.43 14.81
CA ARG A 106 9.84 6.44 14.30
C ARG A 106 8.92 6.99 15.39
N SER A 107 8.47 6.13 16.31
CA SER A 107 7.73 6.54 17.52
C SER A 107 8.57 7.50 18.37
N TRP A 108 9.84 7.16 18.62
CA TRP A 108 10.74 8.03 19.37
C TRP A 108 11.01 9.37 18.68
N LYS A 109 11.12 9.39 17.34
CA LYS A 109 11.31 10.61 16.55
C LYS A 109 10.03 11.44 16.34
N LYS A 110 8.88 11.01 16.87
CA LYS A 110 7.56 11.63 16.62
C LYS A 110 7.29 11.88 15.13
N LYS A 111 7.73 10.94 14.28
CA LYS A 111 7.57 11.00 12.82
C LYS A 111 6.91 9.73 12.33
N TYR A 112 5.76 9.85 11.67
CA TYR A 112 5.01 8.75 11.08
C TYR A 112 4.97 8.84 9.55
#